data_AF-A0A6B1I433-F1
#
_entry.id   AF-A0A6B1I433-F1
#
_cell.length_a   1.000
_cell.length_b   1.000
_cell.length_c   1.000
_cell.angle_alpha   90.00
_cell.angle_beta   90.00
_cell.angle_gamma   90.00
#
_symmetry.space_group_name_H-M   'P 1'
#
loop_
_entity.id
_entity.type
_entity.pdbx_description
1 polymer ?
#
loop_
_entity_poly.entity_id
_entity_poly.type
_entity_poly.pdbx_seq_one_letter_code
_entity_poly.pdbx_strand_id
1 'polypeptide(L)'
;MKNSLRLVAFGLGVLCLHGCLELVRRPAAGEPIGYEYASVADTTATSATTVQPAPMLVVIDRPKRSRQQLQNIEQVNKYALWCIENAMWNEAQSHMERALAQDSLSASLHNNLGVIYERLGMADKAAEFYGRARALNPTREAYVANLRHLQQYQQASLDSTDSLDIFRADDGPRSRTRRPDHSPTSTGE
;
A
#
# COMPACT_ATOMS: atom_id res chain seq x y z
N MET A 1 31.32 57.48 -12.57
CA MET A 1 31.18 57.23 -14.02
C MET A 1 32.28 56.25 -14.46
N LYS A 2 31.86 55.07 -14.94
CA LYS A 2 32.46 54.17 -15.97
C LYS A 2 33.85 53.55 -15.70
N ASN A 3 33.91 52.24 -15.38
CA ASN A 3 34.17 51.05 -16.26
C ASN A 3 35.65 50.89 -16.69
N SER A 4 36.39 49.80 -16.43
CA SER A 4 36.26 48.45 -17.01
C SER A 4 37.42 47.56 -16.47
N LEU A 5 37.23 46.33 -15.94
CA LEU A 5 36.94 45.01 -16.53
C LEU A 5 38.12 44.31 -17.27
N ARG A 6 38.79 43.35 -16.60
CA ARG A 6 39.41 42.09 -17.14
C ARG A 6 39.59 41.12 -15.95
N LEU A 7 38.72 40.13 -15.70
CA LEU A 7 38.60 38.80 -16.33
C LEU A 7 39.92 38.02 -16.43
N VAL A 8 40.19 37.15 -15.44
CA VAL A 8 41.03 35.95 -15.60
C VAL A 8 40.34 34.81 -14.86
N ALA A 9 39.62 33.99 -15.61
CA ALA A 9 39.30 32.61 -15.28
C ALA A 9 40.22 31.74 -16.14
N PHE A 10 40.94 30.78 -15.56
CA PHE A 10 41.29 29.48 -16.16
C PHE A 10 42.19 28.71 -15.18
N GLY A 11 41.75 27.52 -14.76
CA GLY A 11 42.53 26.64 -13.90
C GLY A 11 41.73 25.51 -13.27
N LEU A 12 40.93 24.79 -14.06
CA LEU A 12 40.41 23.46 -13.69
C LEU A 12 41.49 22.42 -13.96
N GLY A 13 41.66 21.49 -13.03
CA GLY A 13 42.10 20.13 -13.35
C GLY A 13 43.35 19.64 -12.64
N VAL A 14 43.23 18.42 -12.10
CA VAL A 14 44.29 17.53 -11.59
C VAL A 14 44.67 17.72 -10.12
N LEU A 15 43.72 17.38 -9.24
CA LEU A 15 44.01 16.69 -7.97
C LEU A 15 42.88 15.68 -7.71
N CYS A 16 42.70 14.79 -8.68
CA CYS A 16 42.10 13.48 -8.43
C CYS A 16 43.18 12.54 -7.93
N LEU A 17 42.79 11.61 -7.05
CA LEU A 17 43.55 10.48 -6.50
C LEU A 17 44.34 10.78 -5.21
N HIS A 18 43.67 10.78 -4.05
CA HIS A 18 44.11 10.01 -2.86
C HIS A 18 43.07 10.14 -1.72
N GLY A 19 41.88 9.59 -1.93
CA GLY A 19 40.86 9.57 -0.86
C GLY A 19 39.73 8.56 -1.06
N CYS A 20 39.94 7.54 -1.89
CA CYS A 20 38.96 6.46 -2.09
C CYS A 20 39.62 5.12 -1.81
N LEU A 21 39.92 4.86 -0.53
CA LEU A 21 40.19 3.52 -0.04
C LEU A 21 39.65 3.46 1.39
N GLU A 22 38.46 2.91 1.57
CA GLU A 22 38.05 2.16 2.76
C GLU A 22 36.68 1.52 2.48
N LEU A 23 36.77 0.27 2.00
CA LEU A 23 35.89 -0.85 2.32
C LEU A 23 34.36 -0.62 2.27
N VAL A 24 33.78 -0.92 1.10
CA VAL A 24 32.42 -1.48 1.01
C VAL A 24 32.46 -2.87 1.67
N ARG A 25 32.44 -2.89 3.00
CA ARG A 25 32.17 -4.09 3.79
C ARG A 25 30.68 -4.37 3.63
N ARG A 26 30.33 -5.21 2.64
CA ARG A 26 28.99 -5.81 2.57
C ARG A 26 28.71 -6.45 3.93
N PRO A 27 27.65 -6.06 4.67
CA PRO A 27 27.23 -6.87 5.80
C PRO A 27 26.88 -8.26 5.27
N ALA A 28 27.41 -9.28 5.94
CA ALA A 28 27.11 -10.67 5.65
C ALA A 28 25.59 -10.85 5.57
N ALA A 29 25.15 -11.66 4.60
CA ALA A 29 23.76 -12.02 4.37
C ALA A 29 23.05 -12.24 5.71
N GLY A 30 22.17 -11.28 6.06
CA GLY A 30 21.17 -11.52 7.09
C GLY A 30 20.34 -12.70 6.63
N GLU A 31 20.18 -13.66 7.53
CA GLU A 31 19.36 -14.85 7.34
C GLU A 31 18.05 -14.47 6.63
N PRO A 32 17.61 -15.25 5.62
CA PRO A 32 16.28 -15.02 5.07
C PRO A 32 15.30 -15.21 6.22
N ILE A 33 14.60 -14.13 6.60
CA ILE A 33 13.41 -14.24 7.43
C ILE A 33 12.41 -14.97 6.53
N GLY A 34 12.40 -16.29 6.63
CA GLY A 34 11.54 -17.17 5.86
C GLY A 34 10.10 -16.85 6.17
N TYR A 35 9.40 -16.21 5.24
CA TYR A 35 7.96 -16.29 5.18
C TYR A 35 7.62 -17.67 4.59
N GLU A 36 7.58 -18.67 5.47
CA GLU A 36 7.06 -19.99 5.15
C GLU A 36 5.54 -19.87 4.98
N TYR A 37 5.11 -19.66 3.73
CA TYR A 37 3.73 -19.89 3.35
C TYR A 37 3.51 -21.40 3.39
N ALA A 38 2.86 -21.88 4.47
CA ALA A 38 2.39 -23.25 4.54
C ALA A 38 1.46 -23.52 3.35
N SER A 39 1.93 -24.35 2.42
CA SER A 39 1.10 -24.91 1.35
C SER A 39 0.23 -26.01 1.96
N VAL A 40 -1.08 -25.79 1.94
CA VAL A 40 -2.06 -26.83 2.29
C VAL A 40 -2.21 -27.75 1.09
N ALA A 41 -1.62 -28.93 1.19
CA ALA A 41 -1.91 -30.05 0.31
C ALA A 41 -3.29 -30.63 0.62
N ASP A 42 -3.95 -31.09 -0.46
CA ASP A 42 -5.21 -31.81 -0.50
C ASP A 42 -5.36 -32.84 0.63
N THR A 43 -6.47 -32.76 1.36
CA THR A 43 -7.14 -33.95 1.91
C THR A 43 -8.66 -33.75 1.89
N THR A 44 -9.32 -34.83 1.49
CA THR A 44 -10.72 -34.99 1.14
C THR A 44 -11.71 -34.81 2.31
N ALA A 45 -12.85 -34.18 1.98
CA ALA A 45 -14.22 -34.41 2.48
C ALA A 45 -14.46 -34.79 3.96
N THR A 46 -15.19 -33.95 4.70
CA THR A 46 -16.52 -34.27 5.31
C THR A 46 -17.08 -33.05 6.07
N SER A 47 -18.29 -32.67 5.69
CA SER A 47 -19.36 -31.93 6.35
C SER A 47 -19.12 -31.09 7.63
N ALA A 48 -19.48 -29.81 7.49
CA ALA A 48 -20.32 -29.02 8.41
C ALA A 48 -19.87 -28.86 9.88
N THR A 49 -19.21 -27.74 10.16
CA THR A 49 -19.66 -26.67 11.09
C THR A 49 -18.64 -25.55 10.99
N THR A 50 -19.00 -24.44 10.33
CA THR A 50 -18.14 -23.25 10.25
C THR A 50 -18.14 -22.54 11.60
N VAL A 51 -17.34 -23.04 12.54
CA VAL A 51 -16.85 -22.21 13.64
C VAL A 51 -15.80 -21.30 13.00
N GLN A 52 -16.14 -20.03 12.78
CA GLN A 52 -15.17 -19.00 12.40
C GLN A 52 -14.05 -19.04 13.45
N PRO A 53 -12.81 -19.45 13.10
CA PRO A 53 -11.72 -19.46 14.07
C PRO A 53 -11.50 -18.02 14.52
N ALA A 54 -11.56 -17.78 15.83
CA ALA A 54 -11.20 -16.50 16.42
C ALA A 54 -9.82 -16.09 15.88
N PRO A 55 -9.64 -14.84 15.42
CA PRO A 55 -8.38 -14.43 14.81
C PRO A 55 -7.26 -14.66 15.82
N MET A 56 -6.28 -15.49 15.44
CA MET A 56 -5.07 -15.69 16.25
C MET A 56 -4.45 -14.31 16.51
N LEU A 57 -4.56 -13.86 17.75
CA LEU A 57 -3.95 -12.62 18.20
C LEU A 57 -2.44 -12.85 18.17
N VAL A 58 -1.78 -12.46 17.09
CA VAL A 58 -0.31 -12.44 17.03
C VAL A 58 0.16 -11.45 18.07
N VAL A 59 0.58 -11.94 19.24
CA VAL A 59 1.13 -11.12 20.31
C VAL A 59 2.55 -10.74 19.89
N ILE A 60 2.66 -9.62 19.17
CA ILE A 60 3.95 -9.00 18.87
C ILE A 60 4.47 -8.42 20.18
N ASP A 61 5.51 -9.03 20.75
CA ASP A 61 6.22 -8.48 21.91
C ASP A 61 6.81 -7.12 21.54
N ARG A 62 6.34 -6.08 22.22
CA ARG A 62 6.67 -4.70 21.89
C ARG A 62 7.63 -4.15 22.94
N PRO A 63 8.85 -3.75 22.54
CA PRO A 63 9.77 -3.14 23.48
C PRO A 63 9.12 -1.88 24.07
N LYS A 64 9.27 -1.68 25.38
CA LYS A 64 8.80 -0.47 26.05
C LYS A 64 9.55 0.73 25.47
N ARG A 65 8.79 1.68 24.91
CA ARG A 65 9.35 2.91 24.35
C ARG A 65 9.80 3.86 25.45
N SER A 66 10.94 4.51 25.24
CA SER A 66 11.38 5.62 26.07
C SER A 66 10.46 6.83 25.91
N ARG A 67 10.46 7.73 26.91
CA ARG A 67 9.69 8.99 26.85
C ARG A 67 10.07 9.83 25.62
N GLN A 68 11.36 9.85 25.27
CA GLN A 68 11.85 10.59 24.11
C GLN A 68 11.32 10.00 22.80
N GLN A 69 11.29 8.67 22.67
CA GLN A 69 10.73 8.02 21.49
C GLN A 69 9.23 8.32 21.34
N LEU A 70 8.47 8.28 22.43
CA LEU A 70 7.04 8.62 22.42
C LEU A 70 6.81 10.08 21.97
N GLN A 71 7.59 11.03 22.51
CA GLN A 71 7.50 12.44 22.13
C GLN A 71 7.85 12.66 20.66
N ASN A 72 8.89 11.99 20.16
CA ASN A 72 9.26 12.08 18.76
C ASN A 72 8.16 11.55 17.83
N ILE A 73 7.57 10.38 18.13
CA ILE A 73 6.44 9.82 17.37
C ILE A 73 5.26 10.80 17.39
N GLU A 74 4.95 11.38 18.55
CA GLU A 74 3.88 12.36 18.67
C GLU A 74 4.13 13.61 17.82
N GLN A 75 5.35 14.15 17.85
CA GLN A 75 5.74 15.31 17.05
C GLN A 75 5.64 15.02 15.55
N VAL A 76 6.17 13.88 15.10
CA VAL A 76 6.07 13.46 13.70
C VAL A 76 4.61 13.26 13.29
N ASN A 77 3.78 12.64 14.13
CA ASN A 77 2.36 12.48 13.85
C ASN A 77 1.65 13.83 13.69
N LYS A 78 1.91 14.79 14.58
CA LYS A 78 1.34 16.14 14.49
C LYS A 78 1.76 16.85 13.21
N TYR A 79 3.05 16.78 12.88
CA TYR A 79 3.58 17.38 11.66
C TYR A 79 2.99 16.73 10.41
N ALA A 80 2.89 15.41 10.39
CA ALA A 80 2.29 14.68 9.27
C ALA A 80 0.82 15.04 9.06
N LEU A 81 0.03 15.15 10.13
CA LEU A 81 -1.36 15.60 10.04
C LEU A 81 -1.45 17.02 9.48
N TRP A 82 -0.60 17.93 9.94
CA TRP A 82 -0.52 19.28 9.39
C TRP A 82 -0.15 19.28 7.90
N CYS A 83 0.82 18.46 7.47
CA CYS A 83 1.17 18.33 6.06
C CYS A 83 0.01 17.75 5.22
N ILE A 84 -0.72 16.78 5.77
CA ILE A 84 -1.93 16.19 5.15
C ILE A 84 -3.00 17.26 4.93
N GLU A 85 -3.26 18.11 5.93
CA GLU A 85 -4.21 19.23 5.83
C GLU A 85 -3.80 20.25 4.75
N ASN A 86 -2.50 20.41 4.51
CA ASN A 86 -1.94 21.32 3.51
C ASN A 86 -1.60 20.65 2.16
N ALA A 87 -2.04 19.40 1.96
CA ALA A 87 -1.76 18.60 0.76
C ALA A 87 -0.26 18.42 0.41
N MET A 88 0.62 18.53 1.42
CA MET A 88 2.07 18.32 1.32
C MET A 88 2.41 16.83 1.53
N TRP A 89 1.89 15.98 0.64
CA TRP A 89 1.92 14.53 0.81
C TRP A 89 3.33 13.93 0.76
N ASN A 90 4.19 14.46 -0.11
CA ASN A 90 5.56 13.97 -0.30
C ASN A 90 6.46 14.30 0.90
N GLU A 91 6.30 15.50 1.46
CA GLU A 91 6.97 15.94 2.66
C GLU A 91 6.54 15.09 3.87
N ALA A 92 5.23 14.88 4.01
CA ALA A 92 4.68 14.02 5.05
C ALA A 92 5.25 12.59 4.97
N GLN A 93 5.32 12.03 3.76
CA GLN A 93 5.89 10.71 3.50
C GLN A 93 7.35 10.64 3.98
N SER A 94 8.20 11.56 3.52
CA SER A 94 9.63 11.58 3.86
C SER A 94 9.87 11.70 5.37
N HIS A 95 9.11 12.56 6.04
CA HIS A 95 9.22 12.71 7.50
C HIS A 95 8.79 11.45 8.25
N MET A 96 7.75 10.75 7.79
CA MET A 96 7.28 9.52 8.42
C MET A 96 8.15 8.31 8.14
N GLU A 97 8.72 8.18 6.95
CA GLU A 97 9.69 7.12 6.64
C GLU A 97 10.93 7.23 7.54
N ARG A 98 11.42 8.45 7.77
CA ARG A 98 12.51 8.71 8.73
C ARG A 98 12.14 8.33 10.16
N ALA A 99 10.90 8.59 10.57
CA ALA A 99 10.44 8.21 11.90
C ALA A 99 10.28 6.69 12.06
N LEU A 100 9.80 6.01 11.02
CA LEU A 100 9.74 4.54 11.00
C LEU A 100 11.12 3.88 11.01
N ALA A 101 12.13 4.50 10.41
CA ALA A 101 13.51 4.03 10.53
C ALA A 101 14.03 4.04 11.98
N GLN A 102 13.45 4.89 12.83
CA GLN A 102 13.78 4.96 14.27
C GLN A 102 12.88 4.05 15.12
N ASP A 103 11.62 3.87 14.71
CA ASP A 103 10.66 2.98 15.36
C ASP A 103 9.78 2.26 14.34
N SER A 104 10.24 1.06 13.96
CA SER A 104 9.56 0.19 13.00
C SER A 104 8.32 -0.52 13.57
N LEU A 105 8.03 -0.39 14.87
CA LEU A 105 6.89 -1.07 15.51
C LEU A 105 5.78 -0.09 15.90
N SER A 106 5.82 1.14 15.41
CA SER A 106 4.81 2.15 15.67
C SER A 106 3.59 1.97 14.78
N ALA A 107 2.50 1.45 15.35
CA ALA A 107 1.25 1.23 14.63
C ALA A 107 0.65 2.54 14.07
N SER A 108 0.78 3.66 14.80
CA SER A 108 0.27 4.95 14.34
C SER A 108 1.03 5.48 13.12
N LEU A 109 2.35 5.30 13.08
CA LEU A 109 3.15 5.74 11.93
C LEU A 109 2.80 4.93 10.68
N HIS A 110 2.60 3.62 10.81
CA HIS A 110 2.12 2.77 9.73
C HIS A 110 0.74 3.22 9.24
N ASN A 111 -0.21 3.48 10.14
CA ASN A 111 -1.53 3.94 9.76
C ASN A 111 -1.48 5.26 9.00
N ASN A 112 -0.72 6.22 9.51
CA ASN A 112 -0.60 7.53 8.85
C ASN A 112 0.04 7.39 7.48
N LEU A 113 1.03 6.49 7.29
CA LEU A 113 1.64 6.28 5.97
C LEU A 113 0.63 5.69 5.01
N GLY A 114 -0.25 4.81 5.49
CA GLY A 114 -1.39 4.31 4.73
C GLY A 114 -2.26 5.47 4.20
N VAL A 115 -2.60 6.44 5.04
CA VAL A 115 -3.38 7.64 4.63
C VAL A 115 -2.63 8.44 3.57
N ILE A 116 -1.32 8.64 3.74
CA ILE A 116 -0.52 9.41 2.78
C ILE A 116 -0.46 8.68 1.43
N TYR A 117 -0.19 7.36 1.43
CA TYR A 117 -0.15 6.57 0.20
C TYR A 117 -1.50 6.48 -0.50
N GLU A 118 -2.60 6.43 0.26
CA GLU A 118 -3.96 6.52 -0.28
C GLU A 118 -4.18 7.85 -1.00
N ARG A 119 -3.73 8.97 -0.40
CA ARG A 119 -3.82 10.31 -1.01
C ARG A 119 -2.91 10.49 -2.22
N LEU A 120 -1.80 9.77 -2.27
CA LEU A 120 -0.91 9.68 -3.45
C LEU A 120 -1.44 8.76 -4.55
N GLY A 121 -2.60 8.12 -4.37
CA GLY A 121 -3.17 7.17 -5.32
C GLY A 121 -2.47 5.80 -5.36
N MET A 122 -1.55 5.54 -4.44
CA MET A 122 -0.82 4.28 -4.32
C MET A 122 -1.57 3.31 -3.41
N ALA A 123 -2.73 2.84 -3.87
CA ALA A 123 -3.66 2.05 -3.07
C ALA A 123 -3.05 0.75 -2.52
N ASP A 124 -2.19 0.07 -3.30
CA ASP A 124 -1.54 -1.18 -2.86
C ASP A 124 -0.61 -0.96 -1.67
N LYS A 125 0.20 0.12 -1.73
CA LYS A 125 1.06 0.52 -0.60
C LYS A 125 0.23 0.93 0.60
N ALA A 126 -0.86 1.66 0.39
CA ALA A 126 -1.76 2.05 1.46
C ALA A 126 -2.31 0.83 2.21
N ALA A 127 -2.73 -0.21 1.47
CA ALA A 127 -3.21 -1.46 2.04
C ALA A 127 -2.15 -2.19 2.86
N GLU A 128 -0.90 -2.22 2.38
CA GLU A 128 0.23 -2.81 3.11
C GLU A 128 0.44 -2.10 4.46
N PHE A 129 0.53 -0.77 4.44
CA PHE A 129 0.79 0.03 5.65
C PHE A 129 -0.38 -0.02 6.64
N TYR A 130 -1.63 0.03 6.17
CA TYR A 130 -2.80 -0.20 7.02
C TYR A 130 -2.83 -1.62 7.60
N GLY A 131 -2.46 -2.64 6.81
CA GLY A 131 -2.34 -4.02 7.26
C GLY A 131 -1.33 -4.18 8.39
N ARG A 132 -0.16 -3.55 8.27
CA ARG A 132 0.86 -3.51 9.34
C ARG A 132 0.36 -2.80 10.59
N ALA A 133 -0.33 -1.66 10.45
CA ALA A 133 -0.91 -0.94 11.59
C ALA A 133 -1.93 -1.81 12.35
N ARG A 134 -2.79 -2.53 11.63
CA ARG A 134 -3.75 -3.48 12.20
C ARG A 134 -3.06 -4.66 12.87
N ALA A 135 -2.04 -5.25 12.25
CA ALA A 135 -1.28 -6.36 12.83
C ALA A 135 -0.56 -5.93 14.13
N LEU A 136 0.00 -4.72 14.12
CA LEU A 136 0.61 -4.13 15.31
C LEU A 136 -0.44 -3.78 16.36
N ASN A 137 -1.63 -3.29 16.04
CA ASN A 137 -2.65 -2.98 17.05
C ASN A 137 -4.05 -3.40 16.58
N PRO A 138 -4.42 -4.68 16.79
CA PRO A 138 -5.67 -5.22 16.26
C PRO A 138 -6.91 -4.69 16.98
N THR A 139 -6.77 -4.16 18.20
CA THR A 139 -7.90 -3.65 18.99
C THR A 139 -8.27 -2.20 18.62
N ARG A 140 -7.44 -1.52 17.83
CA ARG A 140 -7.70 -0.14 17.44
C ARG A 140 -8.61 -0.09 16.23
N GLU A 141 -9.89 0.18 16.48
CA GLU A 141 -10.95 0.23 15.47
C GLU A 141 -10.63 1.14 14.27
N ALA A 142 -9.99 2.28 14.51
CA ALA A 142 -9.58 3.21 13.44
C ALA A 142 -8.71 2.53 12.37
N TYR A 143 -7.81 1.61 12.76
CA TYR A 143 -6.92 0.93 11.80
C TYR A 143 -7.68 -0.10 10.97
N VAL A 144 -8.67 -0.76 11.57
CA VAL A 144 -9.57 -1.66 10.87
C VAL A 144 -10.47 -0.89 9.91
N ALA A 145 -11.00 0.26 10.34
CA ALA A 145 -11.87 1.12 9.54
C ALA A 145 -11.15 1.66 8.31
N ASN A 146 -9.91 2.16 8.45
CA ASN A 146 -9.14 2.69 7.33
C ASN A 146 -8.83 1.64 6.26
N LEU A 147 -8.40 0.43 6.68
CA LEU A 147 -8.16 -0.67 5.74
C LEU A 147 -9.46 -1.08 5.03
N ARG A 148 -10.56 -1.21 5.77
CA ARG A 148 -11.87 -1.57 5.20
C ARG A 148 -12.34 -0.52 4.19
N HIS A 149 -12.21 0.76 4.52
CA HIS A 149 -12.61 1.85 3.64
C HIS A 149 -11.83 1.81 2.32
N LEU A 150 -10.51 1.60 2.39
CA LEU A 150 -9.68 1.44 1.19
C LEU A 150 -10.13 0.25 0.32
N GLN A 151 -10.39 -0.91 0.94
CA GLN A 151 -10.83 -2.11 0.22
C GLN A 151 -12.19 -1.91 -0.46
N GLN A 152 -13.14 -1.27 0.24
CA GLN A 152 -14.45 -0.95 -0.32
C GLN A 152 -14.33 0.00 -1.52
N TYR A 153 -13.45 0.99 -1.43
CA TYR A 153 -13.18 1.91 -2.54
C TYR A 153 -12.58 1.18 -3.75
N GLN A 154 -11.60 0.30 -3.53
CA GLN A 154 -11.01 -0.52 -4.60
C GLN A 154 -12.04 -1.44 -5.25
N GLN A 155 -12.86 -2.12 -4.45
CA GLN A 155 -13.89 -3.01 -4.95
C GLN A 155 -14.94 -2.25 -5.77
N ALA A 156 -15.41 -1.10 -5.29
CA ALA A 156 -16.34 -0.26 -6.05
C ALA A 156 -15.74 0.22 -7.39
N SER A 157 -14.43 0.51 -7.41
CA SER A 157 -13.71 0.84 -8.64
C SER A 157 -13.66 -0.33 -9.62
N LEU A 158 -13.41 -1.56 -9.11
CA LEU A 158 -13.37 -2.78 -9.93
C LEU A 158 -14.74 -3.15 -10.49
N ASP A 159 -15.78 -3.12 -9.65
CA ASP A 159 -17.17 -3.40 -10.05
C ASP A 159 -17.65 -2.41 -11.14
N SER A 160 -17.23 -1.15 -11.03
CA SER A 160 -17.51 -0.13 -12.04
C SER A 160 -16.81 -0.47 -13.37
N THR A 161 -15.55 -0.89 -13.35
CA THR A 161 -14.85 -1.30 -14.58
C THR A 161 -15.42 -2.58 -15.17
N ASP A 162 -15.81 -3.55 -14.34
CA ASP A 162 -16.40 -4.82 -14.80
C ASP A 162 -17.75 -4.62 -15.48
N SER A 163 -18.58 -3.71 -14.95
CA SER A 163 -19.90 -3.36 -15.51
C SER A 163 -19.83 -2.48 -16.77
N LEU A 164 -18.72 -1.75 -16.96
CA LEU A 164 -18.48 -0.90 -18.13
C LEU A 164 -17.65 -1.59 -19.23
N ASP A 165 -17.28 -2.85 -19.04
CA ASP A 165 -16.56 -3.62 -20.06
C ASP A 165 -17.49 -3.95 -21.24
N ILE A 166 -17.67 -2.97 -22.13
CA ILE A 166 -18.47 -3.01 -23.36
C ILE A 166 -17.99 -4.14 -24.30
N PHE A 167 -16.75 -4.62 -24.12
CA PHE A 167 -16.16 -5.66 -24.94
C PHE A 167 -16.19 -7.05 -24.29
N ARG A 168 -16.83 -7.22 -23.12
CA ARG A 168 -17.14 -8.56 -22.62
C ARG A 168 -17.93 -9.31 -23.69
N ALA A 169 -17.31 -10.33 -24.28
CA ALA A 169 -18.01 -11.32 -25.06
C ALA A 169 -19.01 -11.98 -24.10
N ASP A 170 -20.29 -11.68 -24.30
CA ASP A 170 -21.38 -12.41 -23.65
C ASP A 170 -21.32 -13.86 -24.15
N ASP A 171 -20.49 -14.68 -23.50
CA ASP A 171 -20.37 -16.12 -23.73
C ASP A 171 -21.51 -16.89 -23.04
N GLY A 172 -22.50 -16.18 -22.50
CA GLY A 172 -23.74 -16.76 -22.04
C GLY A 172 -24.49 -17.46 -23.20
N PRO A 173 -25.24 -18.54 -22.93
CA PRO A 173 -25.98 -19.24 -23.96
C PRO A 173 -27.03 -18.31 -24.55
N ARG A 174 -26.76 -17.75 -25.73
CA ARG A 174 -27.75 -17.01 -26.53
C ARG A 174 -28.94 -17.94 -26.76
N SER A 175 -29.99 -17.73 -25.98
CA SER A 175 -31.30 -18.33 -26.24
C SER A 175 -31.76 -17.77 -27.58
N ARG A 176 -31.49 -18.54 -28.64
CA ARG A 176 -32.05 -18.33 -29.97
C ARG A 176 -33.56 -18.40 -29.81
N THR A 177 -34.19 -17.25 -29.57
CA THR A 177 -35.62 -17.10 -29.67
C THR A 177 -35.98 -17.45 -31.10
N ARG A 178 -36.55 -18.65 -31.25
CA ARG A 178 -37.05 -19.17 -32.51
C ARG A 178 -38.05 -18.15 -33.04
N ARG A 179 -37.76 -17.53 -34.19
CA ARG A 179 -38.74 -16.69 -34.90
C ARG A 179 -40.05 -17.49 -35.02
N PRO A 180 -41.22 -16.93 -34.70
CA PRO A 180 -42.47 -17.62 -34.95
C PRO A 180 -42.60 -17.84 -36.46
N ASP A 181 -42.72 -19.10 -36.89
CA ASP A 181 -43.09 -19.40 -38.26
C ASP A 181 -44.50 -18.87 -38.50
N HIS A 182 -44.60 -17.80 -39.28
CA HIS A 182 -45.87 -17.33 -39.81
C HIS A 182 -46.19 -18.19 -41.05
N SER A 183 -46.91 -19.30 -40.85
CA SER A 183 -47.51 -20.03 -41.97
C SER A 183 -48.65 -19.20 -42.56
N PRO A 184 -48.68 -18.95 -43.89
CA PRO A 184 -49.74 -18.15 -44.51
C PRO A 184 -51.04 -18.97 -44.53
N THR A 185 -52.05 -18.51 -43.79
CA THR A 185 -53.42 -19.01 -43.92
C THR A 185 -53.97 -18.64 -45.29
N SER A 186 -54.03 -19.62 -46.17
CA SER A 186 -54.88 -19.64 -47.35
C SER A 186 -56.33 -19.84 -46.90
N THR A 187 -57.12 -18.77 -46.86
CA THR A 187 -58.59 -18.88 -46.93
C THR A 187 -59.00 -18.49 -48.35
N GLY A 188 -59.28 -19.51 -49.14
CA GLY A 188 -60.11 -19.40 -50.33
C GLY A 188 -61.58 -19.56 -49.98
N GLU A 189 -62.40 -18.99 -50.86
CA GLU A 189 -63.87 -19.01 -50.98
C GLU A 189 -64.67 -18.03 -50.10
#